data_AF-A0A5M9L804-F1
#
_entry.id   AF-A0A5M9L804-F1
#
_cell.length_a   1.000
_cell.length_b   1.000
_cell.length_c   1.000
_cell.angle_alpha   90.00
_cell.angle_beta   90.00
_cell.angle_gamma   90.00
#
_symmetry.space_group_name_H-M   'P 1'
#
loop_
_entity.id
_entity.type
_entity.pdbx_description
1 polymer ?
#
loop_
_entity_poly.entity_id
_entity_poly.type
_entity_poly.pdbx_seq_one_letter_code
_entity_poly.pdbx_strand_id
1 'polypeptide(L)'
;MLLPTSLLTFLHLALPALCHASPQPPLITTDWEQSLVPRHTLFLRQVSDLQTFTSALGGTKASPITNSGDAKRPFKVDGDTFTDFETAAQRSCDNHNNGNNNNDNKDKLTVNQCDEQKNKCNAAQKSAPVKDFNSAVASTNIGPDPDFPDFDLICEG
;
A
#
# COMPACT_ATOMS: atom_id res chain seq x y z
N MET A 1 -5.27 -52.55 7.67
CA MET A 1 -5.97 -51.57 8.50
C MET A 1 -5.94 -50.24 7.76
N LEU A 2 -6.98 -49.95 6.97
CA LEU A 2 -7.10 -48.66 6.26
C LEU A 2 -8.00 -47.76 7.12
N LEU A 3 -7.48 -46.59 7.51
CA LEU A 3 -8.23 -45.55 8.20
C LEU A 3 -9.09 -44.77 7.19
N PRO A 4 -10.32 -44.34 7.55
CA PRO A 4 -11.23 -43.69 6.61
C PRO A 4 -10.78 -42.25 6.30
N THR A 5 -10.86 -41.89 5.03
CA THR A 5 -10.48 -40.60 4.41
C THR A 5 -11.36 -39.41 4.83
N SER A 6 -12.31 -39.60 5.75
CA SER A 6 -13.31 -38.59 6.14
C SER A 6 -12.86 -37.63 7.25
N LEU A 7 -11.64 -37.77 7.80
CA LEU A 7 -11.15 -36.89 8.87
C LEU A 7 -10.25 -35.73 8.40
N LEU A 8 -9.94 -35.64 7.10
CA LEU A 8 -8.97 -34.68 6.57
C LEU A 8 -9.57 -33.33 6.15
N THR A 9 -10.90 -33.16 6.25
CA THR A 9 -11.59 -31.95 5.77
C THR A 9 -11.87 -30.89 6.84
N PHE A 10 -11.38 -31.05 8.07
CA PHE A 10 -11.66 -30.10 9.16
C PHE A 10 -10.49 -29.19 9.58
N LEU A 11 -9.35 -29.19 8.89
CA LEU A 11 -8.16 -28.42 9.30
C LEU A 11 -7.90 -27.11 8.53
N HIS A 12 -8.82 -26.64 7.67
CA HIS A 12 -8.61 -25.39 6.92
C HIS A 12 -9.42 -24.19 7.44
N LEU A 13 -9.98 -24.28 8.65
CA LEU A 13 -10.65 -23.15 9.31
C LEU A 13 -9.82 -22.56 10.45
N ALA A 14 -8.56 -22.24 10.19
CA ALA A 14 -7.74 -21.38 11.04
C ALA A 14 -6.91 -20.44 10.16
N LEU A 15 -7.24 -19.16 10.26
CA LEU A 15 -6.57 -17.99 9.66
C LEU A 15 -5.04 -18.04 9.82
N PRO A 16 -4.31 -17.35 8.95
CA PRO A 16 -3.87 -16.04 9.41
C PRO A 16 -4.29 -14.95 8.43
N ALA A 17 -4.79 -13.85 9.00
CA ALA A 17 -4.77 -12.57 8.34
C ALA A 17 -3.38 -12.37 7.71
N LEU A 18 -3.35 -11.92 6.45
CA LEU A 18 -2.12 -11.53 5.78
C LEU A 18 -1.57 -10.27 6.44
N CYS A 19 -0.91 -10.43 7.59
CA CYS A 19 0.10 -9.49 8.06
C CYS A 19 1.22 -9.57 7.02
N HIS A 20 1.21 -8.63 6.08
CA HIS A 20 2.35 -8.44 5.19
C HIS A 20 3.53 -8.08 6.09
N ALA A 21 4.50 -8.98 6.20
CA ALA A 21 5.77 -8.67 6.83
C ALA A 21 6.33 -7.42 6.14
N SER A 22 6.54 -6.36 6.91
CA SER A 22 7.16 -5.15 6.38
C SER A 22 8.55 -5.51 5.82
N PRO A 23 9.03 -4.82 4.78
CA PRO A 23 10.41 -4.95 4.38
C PRO A 23 11.29 -4.65 5.59
N GLN A 24 12.29 -5.51 5.80
CA GLN A 24 13.27 -5.34 6.87
C GLN A 24 13.84 -3.92 6.79
N PRO A 25 13.89 -3.15 7.89
CA PRO A 25 14.55 -1.86 7.87
C PRO A 25 16.00 -2.07 7.40
N PRO A 26 16.57 -1.13 6.64
CA PRO A 26 17.95 -1.25 6.18
C PRO A 26 18.84 -1.51 7.39
N LEU A 27 19.55 -2.64 7.38
CA LEU A 27 20.52 -2.98 8.41
C LEU A 27 21.62 -1.90 8.33
N ILE A 28 21.58 -0.93 9.23
CA ILE A 28 22.68 0.01 9.42
C ILE A 28 23.84 -0.83 9.96
N THR A 29 24.76 -1.17 9.06
CA THR A 29 25.96 -1.92 9.38
C THR A 29 26.92 -0.97 10.08
N THR A 30 27.05 -1.09 11.39
CA THR A 30 28.32 -1.10 12.14
C THR A 30 28.04 -1.52 13.58
N ASP A 31 28.71 -2.59 13.95
CA ASP A 31 28.52 -3.58 15.01
C ASP A 31 28.89 -3.13 16.43
N TRP A 32 28.75 -1.84 16.74
CA TRP A 32 28.93 -1.34 18.11
C TRP A 32 28.22 0.00 18.42
N GLU A 33 27.55 0.64 17.45
CA GLU A 33 26.76 1.87 17.69
C GLU A 33 25.26 1.58 17.96
N GLN A 34 24.89 0.34 18.23
CA GLN A 34 23.49 -0.08 18.41
C GLN A 34 22.89 0.29 19.78
N SER A 35 23.60 1.00 20.65
CA SER A 35 23.21 1.17 22.06
C SER A 35 22.66 2.54 22.45
N LEU A 36 22.32 3.41 21.50
CA LEU A 36 21.80 4.76 21.84
C LEU A 36 20.65 5.25 20.97
N VAL A 37 19.96 4.38 20.23
CA VAL A 37 18.67 4.79 19.68
C VAL A 37 17.68 4.84 20.85
N PRO A 38 17.13 6.01 21.23
CA PRO A 38 16.17 6.08 22.31
C PRO A 38 15.01 5.12 22.01
N ARG A 39 14.55 4.36 23.02
CA ARG A 39 13.45 3.37 22.90
C ARG A 39 12.12 3.95 22.37
N HIS A 40 12.07 5.26 22.11
CA HIS A 40 10.92 6.05 21.67
C HIS A 40 11.15 6.69 20.28
N THR A 41 12.18 6.26 19.53
CA THR A 41 12.41 6.76 18.17
C THR A 41 11.44 6.10 17.21
N LEU A 42 10.42 6.86 16.81
CA LEU A 42 9.47 6.47 15.77
C LEU A 42 10.22 6.37 14.43
N PHE A 43 10.37 5.15 13.90
CA PHE A 43 10.85 4.97 12.53
C PHE A 43 9.75 5.39 11.57
N LEU A 44 9.98 6.50 10.88
CA LEU A 44 9.09 7.02 9.86
C LEU A 44 9.17 6.09 8.63
N ARG A 45 8.14 5.28 8.40
CA ARG A 45 8.04 4.52 7.15
C ARG A 45 7.68 5.48 6.02
N GLN A 46 8.59 5.65 5.07
CA GLN A 46 8.24 6.33 3.83
C GLN A 46 7.25 5.47 3.02
N VAL A 47 6.15 6.08 2.61
CA VAL A 47 5.18 5.47 1.72
C VAL A 47 5.81 5.31 0.34
N SER A 48 5.91 4.07 -0.15
CA SER A 48 6.51 3.77 -1.46
C SER A 48 5.56 4.05 -2.63
N ASP A 49 4.25 3.99 -2.37
CA ASP A 49 3.18 4.21 -3.35
C ASP A 49 2.04 5.01 -2.70
N LEU A 50 1.77 6.20 -3.23
CA LEU A 50 0.69 7.06 -2.75
C LEU A 50 -0.68 6.73 -3.39
N GLN A 51 -0.74 5.72 -4.27
CA GLN A 51 -1.99 5.21 -4.82
C GLN A 51 -2.74 4.34 -3.79
N THR A 52 -3.93 4.79 -3.40
CA THR A 52 -4.78 4.17 -2.37
C THR A 52 -5.94 3.37 -2.97
N PHE A 53 -6.24 3.55 -4.25
CA PHE A 53 -7.30 2.85 -4.94
C PHE A 53 -6.87 1.43 -5.30
N THR A 54 -7.53 0.42 -4.72
CA THR A 54 -7.15 -1.00 -4.82
C THR A 54 -8.05 -1.83 -5.73
N SER A 55 -9.18 -1.28 -6.20
CA SER A 55 -10.10 -1.98 -7.11
C SER A 55 -9.43 -2.22 -8.46
N ALA A 56 -9.78 -3.34 -9.09
CA ALA A 56 -9.19 -3.79 -10.35
C ALA A 56 -10.24 -4.45 -11.26
N LEU A 57 -11.33 -3.71 -11.55
CA LEU A 57 -12.35 -4.18 -12.47
C LEU A 57 -11.73 -4.49 -13.84
N GLY A 58 -12.03 -5.64 -14.45
CA GLY A 58 -11.38 -6.06 -15.70
C GLY A 58 -9.88 -6.38 -15.55
N GLY A 59 -9.39 -6.57 -14.32
CA GLY A 59 -8.03 -7.03 -14.03
C GLY A 59 -6.94 -5.96 -14.11
N THR A 60 -7.27 -4.70 -14.41
CA THR A 60 -6.29 -3.61 -14.47
C THR A 60 -6.25 -2.89 -13.12
N LYS A 61 -5.05 -2.68 -12.55
CA LYS A 61 -4.86 -1.86 -11.35
C LYS A 61 -4.47 -0.43 -11.72
N ALA A 62 -4.70 0.50 -10.81
CA ALA A 62 -4.14 1.85 -10.94
C ALA A 62 -2.61 1.80 -10.83
N SER A 63 -1.95 2.66 -11.61
CA SER A 63 -0.50 2.75 -11.64
C SER A 63 0.04 3.34 -10.33
N PRO A 64 1.17 2.84 -9.82
CA PRO A 64 1.71 3.35 -8.56
C PRO A 64 2.20 4.80 -8.72
N ILE A 65 1.98 5.61 -7.69
CA ILE A 65 2.52 6.96 -7.57
C ILE A 65 3.74 6.89 -6.67
N THR A 66 4.92 6.83 -7.28
CA THR A 66 6.20 6.63 -6.59
C THR A 66 7.05 7.88 -6.55
N ASN A 67 8.04 7.92 -5.66
CA ASN A 67 9.00 9.01 -5.65
C ASN A 67 9.88 8.96 -6.91
N SER A 68 10.00 10.07 -7.62
CA SER A 68 10.86 10.20 -8.80
C SER A 68 12.35 10.30 -8.46
N GLY A 69 12.68 10.80 -7.27
CA GLY A 69 14.02 11.22 -6.87
C GLY A 69 14.37 12.66 -7.27
N ASP A 70 13.54 13.34 -8.06
CA ASP A 70 13.71 14.74 -8.45
C ASP A 70 12.84 15.64 -7.55
N ALA A 71 13.50 16.48 -6.73
CA ALA A 71 12.83 17.41 -5.84
C ALA A 71 11.89 18.41 -6.57
N LYS A 72 12.13 18.72 -7.85
CA LYS A 72 11.27 19.61 -8.63
C LYS A 72 10.03 18.90 -9.19
N ARG A 73 10.10 17.58 -9.35
CA ARG A 73 9.02 16.76 -9.92
C ARG A 73 8.91 15.45 -9.15
N PRO A 74 8.55 15.50 -7.85
CA PRO A 74 8.76 14.39 -6.92
C PRO A 74 7.88 13.17 -7.18
N PHE A 75 6.79 13.32 -7.94
CA PHE A 75 5.86 12.23 -8.21
C PHE A 75 6.18 11.56 -9.56
N LYS A 76 6.09 10.23 -9.62
CA LYS A 76 6.32 9.43 -10.83
C LYS A 76 5.23 8.37 -10.99
N VAL A 77 4.64 8.32 -12.19
CA VAL A 77 3.62 7.35 -12.60
C VAL A 77 3.99 6.81 -13.96
N ASP A 78 4.25 5.51 -14.08
CA ASP A 78 4.63 4.83 -15.33
C ASP A 78 5.75 5.53 -16.13
N GLY A 79 6.70 6.15 -15.43
CA GLY A 79 7.83 6.87 -16.03
C GLY A 79 7.60 8.36 -16.28
N ASP A 80 6.34 8.81 -16.33
CA ASP A 80 5.99 10.24 -16.34
C ASP A 80 6.22 10.82 -14.94
N THR A 81 6.80 12.02 -14.86
CA THR A 81 6.99 12.73 -13.58
C THR A 81 6.04 13.91 -13.44
N PHE A 82 5.73 14.34 -12.21
CA PHE A 82 4.79 15.42 -11.94
C PHE A 82 5.26 16.29 -10.77
N THR A 83 4.84 17.56 -10.80
CA THR A 83 5.15 18.57 -9.78
C THR A 83 4.28 18.45 -8.53
N ASP A 84 3.07 17.92 -8.68
CA ASP A 84 2.05 17.83 -7.63
C ASP A 84 1.36 16.46 -7.64
N PHE A 85 0.86 16.08 -6.47
CA PHE A 85 0.20 14.80 -6.25
C PHE A 85 -1.12 14.67 -7.01
N GLU A 86 -1.90 15.74 -7.12
CA GLU A 86 -3.23 15.67 -7.75
C GLU A 86 -3.11 15.30 -9.23
N THR A 87 -2.18 15.93 -9.97
CA THR A 87 -1.93 15.62 -11.38
C THR A 87 -1.39 14.19 -11.54
N ALA A 88 -0.49 13.75 -10.66
CA ALA A 88 0.01 12.37 -10.67
C ALA A 88 -1.10 11.35 -10.39
N ALA A 89 -1.97 11.63 -9.42
CA ALA A 89 -3.10 10.80 -9.07
C ALA A 89 -4.11 10.69 -10.21
N GLN A 90 -4.42 11.81 -10.88
CA GLN A 90 -5.25 11.82 -12.08
C GLN A 90 -4.63 10.94 -13.18
N ARG A 91 -3.32 11.08 -13.45
CA ARG A 91 -2.60 10.24 -14.42
C ARG A 91 -2.73 8.76 -14.09
N SER A 92 -2.53 8.40 -12.82
CA SER A 92 -2.68 7.02 -12.36
C SER A 92 -4.09 6.48 -12.60
N CYS A 93 -5.12 7.25 -12.26
CA CYS A 93 -6.52 6.86 -12.48
C CYS A 93 -6.90 6.81 -13.96
N ASP A 94 -6.31 7.66 -14.80
CA ASP A 94 -6.48 7.61 -16.26
C ASP A 94 -5.84 6.36 -16.87
N ASN A 95 -4.66 5.96 -16.38
CA ASN A 95 -3.99 4.74 -16.80
C ASN A 95 -4.83 3.50 -16.43
N HIS A 96 -5.42 3.48 -15.22
CA HIS A 96 -6.41 2.47 -14.82
C HIS A 96 -7.58 2.41 -15.80
N ASN A 97 -8.21 3.56 -16.10
CA ASN A 97 -9.36 3.62 -17.00
C ASN A 97 -9.05 3.13 -18.41
N ASN A 98 -7.92 3.56 -18.97
CA ASN A 98 -7.47 3.10 -20.29
C ASN A 98 -7.19 1.59 -20.29
N GLY A 99 -6.59 1.05 -19.24
CA GLY A 99 -6.38 -0.40 -19.13
C GLY A 99 -7.70 -1.17 -18.99
N ASN A 100 -8.67 -0.66 -18.23
CA ASN A 100 -10.01 -1.25 -18.16
C ASN A 100 -10.68 -1.27 -19.53
N ASN A 101 -10.72 -0.13 -20.22
CA ASN A 101 -11.31 0.00 -21.56
C ASN A 101 -10.68 -0.97 -22.58
N ASN A 102 -9.37 -1.22 -22.48
CA ASN A 102 -8.68 -2.20 -23.33
C ASN A 102 -9.07 -3.66 -23.01
N ASN A 103 -9.60 -3.94 -21.82
CA ASN A 103 -10.07 -5.25 -21.39
C ASN A 103 -11.61 -5.41 -21.50
N ASP A 104 -12.34 -4.40 -21.98
CA ASP A 104 -13.80 -4.41 -22.13
C ASP A 104 -14.32 -5.62 -22.93
N ASN A 105 -13.52 -6.09 -23.89
CA ASN A 105 -13.87 -7.25 -24.72
C ASN A 105 -13.73 -8.61 -24.02
N LYS A 106 -13.09 -8.70 -22.85
CA LYS A 106 -12.87 -9.98 -22.15
C LYS A 106 -14.00 -10.34 -21.18
N ASP A 107 -14.66 -9.36 -20.57
CA ASP A 107 -15.55 -9.60 -19.42
C ASP A 107 -16.94 -8.93 -19.51
N LYS A 108 -17.39 -8.49 -20.70
CA LYS A 108 -18.62 -7.66 -20.84
C LYS A 108 -18.56 -6.37 -20.00
N LEU A 109 -17.35 -5.88 -19.77
CA LEU A 109 -17.13 -4.63 -19.08
C LEU A 109 -17.49 -3.49 -20.05
N THR A 110 -18.29 -2.54 -19.56
CA THR A 110 -18.75 -1.39 -20.35
C THR A 110 -17.93 -0.16 -20.00
N VAL A 111 -17.76 0.74 -20.98
CA VAL A 111 -17.09 2.04 -20.77
C VAL A 111 -17.68 2.81 -19.58
N ASN A 112 -19.01 2.75 -19.40
CA ASN A 112 -19.67 3.39 -18.25
C ASN A 112 -19.17 2.84 -16.90
N GLN A 113 -18.95 1.53 -16.80
CA GLN A 113 -18.39 0.92 -15.59
C GLN A 113 -16.92 1.32 -15.38
N CYS A 114 -16.15 1.46 -16.45
CA CYS A 114 -14.79 1.99 -16.40
C CYS A 114 -14.76 3.43 -15.89
N ASP A 115 -15.63 4.29 -16.42
CA ASP A 115 -15.75 5.68 -15.98
C ASP A 115 -16.21 5.80 -14.52
N GLU A 116 -17.10 4.92 -14.06
CA GLU A 116 -17.42 4.82 -12.63
C GLU A 116 -16.21 4.44 -11.77
N GLN A 117 -15.36 3.52 -12.23
CA GLN A 117 -14.12 3.18 -11.52
C GLN A 117 -13.14 4.35 -11.51
N LYS A 118 -13.00 5.08 -12.62
CA LYS A 118 -12.17 6.29 -12.69
C LYS A 118 -12.64 7.34 -11.67
N ASN A 119 -13.94 7.56 -11.55
CA ASN A 119 -14.49 8.49 -10.56
C ASN A 119 -14.21 8.03 -9.12
N LYS A 120 -14.34 6.73 -8.83
CA LYS A 120 -14.00 6.16 -7.52
C LYS A 120 -12.50 6.26 -7.21
N CYS A 121 -11.64 6.03 -8.20
CA CYS A 121 -10.20 6.19 -8.09
C CYS A 121 -9.83 7.64 -7.75
N ASN A 122 -10.38 8.60 -8.50
CA ASN A 122 -10.18 10.02 -8.23
C ASN A 122 -10.68 10.42 -6.84
N ALA A 123 -11.83 9.90 -6.40
CA ALA A 123 -12.35 10.15 -5.06
C ALA A 123 -11.44 9.59 -3.96
N ALA A 124 -10.97 8.34 -4.10
CA ALA A 124 -10.06 7.69 -3.16
C ALA A 124 -8.73 8.44 -3.02
N GLN A 125 -8.19 8.95 -4.13
CA GLN A 125 -6.99 9.77 -4.14
C GLN A 125 -7.19 11.15 -3.53
N LYS A 126 -8.36 11.77 -3.76
CA LYS A 126 -8.73 13.01 -3.07
C LYS A 126 -8.84 12.84 -1.56
N SER A 127 -9.29 11.68 -1.08
CA SER A 127 -9.36 11.34 0.34
C SER A 127 -8.09 10.67 0.89
N ALA A 128 -7.01 10.57 0.11
CA ALA A 128 -5.78 9.92 0.57
C ALA A 128 -5.21 10.63 1.81
N PRO A 129 -4.83 9.88 2.87
CA PRO A 129 -4.32 10.46 4.11
C PRO A 129 -2.92 11.06 3.94
N VAL A 130 -2.12 10.51 3.01
CA VAL A 130 -0.78 10.98 2.68
C VAL A 130 -0.73 11.33 1.19
N LYS A 131 -0.22 12.53 0.87
CA LYS A 131 -0.18 13.07 -0.49
C LYS A 131 1.20 13.59 -0.89
N ASP A 132 2.22 13.24 -0.12
CA ASP A 132 3.60 13.62 -0.40
C ASP A 132 4.55 12.59 0.20
N PHE A 133 5.82 12.60 -0.22
CA PHE A 133 6.84 11.64 0.23
C PHE A 133 7.67 12.13 1.42
N ASN A 134 7.46 13.37 1.87
CA ASN A 134 8.20 13.98 2.97
C ASN A 134 7.45 13.83 4.31
N SER A 135 6.13 13.71 4.24
CA SER A 135 5.23 13.40 5.33
C SER A 135 5.39 11.93 5.69
N ALA A 136 6.06 11.72 6.80
CA ALA A 136 6.06 10.42 7.43
C ALA A 136 4.67 10.07 7.94
N VAL A 137 4.25 8.81 7.76
CA VAL A 137 3.08 8.29 8.46
C VAL A 137 3.41 8.36 9.95
N ALA A 138 2.71 9.22 10.68
CA ALA A 138 2.90 9.38 12.12
C ALA A 138 2.46 8.10 12.82
N SER A 139 3.44 7.25 13.11
CA SER A 139 3.28 6.10 13.98
C SER A 139 3.02 6.59 15.39
N THR A 140 1.86 6.28 15.97
CA THR A 140 1.56 6.64 17.36
C THR A 140 1.87 5.45 18.25
N ASN A 141 2.73 5.66 19.24
CA ASN A 141 2.98 4.68 20.30
C ASN A 141 1.80 4.68 21.26
N ILE A 142 1.05 3.58 21.32
CA ILE A 142 -0.12 3.41 22.18
C ILE A 142 0.20 2.70 23.51
N GLY A 143 1.50 2.55 23.81
CA GLY A 143 2.01 1.91 25.02
C GLY A 143 2.44 0.46 24.83
N PRO A 144 2.87 -0.19 25.92
CA PRO A 144 3.40 -1.56 25.89
C PRO A 144 2.35 -2.58 25.43
N ASP A 145 2.79 -3.58 24.68
CA ASP A 145 1.98 -4.75 24.34
C ASP A 145 1.55 -5.49 25.63
N PRO A 146 0.24 -5.76 25.84
CA PRO A 146 -0.26 -6.46 27.02
C PRO A 146 0.36 -7.85 27.24
N ASP A 147 0.72 -8.55 26.16
CA ASP A 147 1.32 -9.88 26.19
C ASP A 147 2.85 -9.82 26.18
N PHE A 148 3.43 -8.75 25.66
CA PHE A 148 4.89 -8.55 25.57
C PHE A 148 5.31 -7.13 25.97
N PRO A 149 5.41 -6.81 27.27
CA PRO A 149 5.63 -5.44 27.77
C PRO A 149 6.98 -4.82 27.39
N ASP A 150 7.89 -5.60 26.80
CA ASP A 150 9.16 -5.12 26.25
C ASP A 150 9.03 -4.51 24.84
N PHE A 151 7.89 -4.71 24.17
CA PHE A 151 7.56 -4.16 22.86
C PHE A 151 6.40 -3.17 22.99
N ASP A 152 6.53 -2.01 22.35
CA ASP A 152 5.43 -1.05 22.28
C ASP A 152 4.55 -1.32 21.07
N LEU A 153 3.24 -1.19 21.25
CA LEU A 153 2.27 -1.24 20.17
C LEU A 153 2.29 0.10 19.41
N ILE A 154 2.45 0.01 18.10
CA ILE A 154 2.48 1.15 17.19
C ILE A 154 1.23 1.11 16.30
N CYS A 155 0.43 2.17 16.35
CA CYS A 155 -0.70 2.36 15.45
C CYS A 155 -0.32 3.27 14.27
N GLU A 156 -0.59 2.82 13.04
CA GLU A 156 -0.56 3.67 11.84
C GLU A 156 -1.93 4.36 11.69
N GLY A 157 -1.92 5.65 11.36
CA GLY A 157 -3.12 6.48 11.14
C GLY A 157 -3.50 6.63 9.67
#